data_AF-A0AAW0KNU3-F1
#
_entry.id   AF-A0AAW0KNU3-F1
#
_cell.length_a   1.000
_cell.length_b   1.000
_cell.length_c   1.000
_cell.angle_alpha   90.00
_cell.angle_beta   90.00
_cell.angle_gamma   90.00
#
_symmetry.space_group_name_H-M   'P 1'
#
loop_
_entity.id
_entity.type
_entity.pdbx_description
1 polymer ?
#
loop_
_entity_poly.entity_id
_entity_poly.type
_entity_poly.pdbx_seq_one_letter_code
_entity_poly.pdbx_strand_id
1 'polypeptide(L)' 'MRMRGKKKRLRLSLVKNSTAVNTSIQRKLRQLQKIIPGCNEMDLETLFPRIANYILSLQVKVNILKNISTLYGV' A
#
# COMPACT_ATOMS: atom_id res chain seq x y z
N MET A 1 -50.85 -3.50 -2.47
CA MET A 1 -49.51 -4.08 -2.75
C MET A 1 -48.42 -3.18 -2.15
N ARG A 2 -47.64 -3.64 -1.17
CA ARG A 2 -46.63 -2.83 -0.43
C ARG A 2 -45.22 -3.00 -1.01
N MET A 3 -44.79 -2.10 -1.91
CA MET A 3 -43.41 -2.06 -2.43
C MET A 3 -42.44 -1.19 -1.59
N ARG A 4 -42.43 -1.32 -0.26
CA ARG A 4 -41.66 -0.42 0.63
C ARG A 4 -40.39 -1.03 1.26
N GLY A 5 -40.02 -2.27 0.90
CA GLY A 5 -38.89 -2.99 1.53
C GLY A 5 -37.55 -3.03 0.76
N LYS A 6 -37.55 -2.81 -0.57
CA LYS A 6 -36.36 -3.08 -1.41
C LYS A 6 -35.32 -1.96 -1.47
N LYS A 7 -35.71 -0.68 -1.32
CA LYS A 7 -34.78 0.46 -1.40
C LYS A 7 -33.84 0.60 -0.18
N LYS A 8 -34.22 0.08 0.99
CA LYS A 8 -33.40 0.17 2.22
C LYS A 8 -32.25 -0.85 2.25
N ARG A 9 -32.39 -1.99 1.56
CA ARG A 9 -31.36 -3.05 1.48
C ARG A 9 -30.15 -2.68 0.61
N LEU A 10 -30.37 -2.00 -0.51
CA LEU A 10 -29.29 -1.60 -1.44
C LEU A 10 -28.33 -0.55 -0.83
N ARG A 11 -28.83 0.34 0.04
CA ARG A 11 -27.98 1.34 0.71
C ARG A 11 -27.05 0.72 1.75
N LEU A 12 -27.52 -0.31 2.46
CA LEU A 12 -26.71 -1.01 3.46
C LEU A 12 -25.58 -1.83 2.81
N SER A 13 -25.82 -2.49 1.67
CA SER A 13 -24.78 -3.23 0.96
C SER A 13 -23.70 -2.32 0.37
N LEU A 14 -24.08 -1.16 -0.18
CA LEU A 14 -23.12 -0.19 -0.72
C LEU A 14 -22.22 0.41 0.37
N VAL A 15 -22.79 0.80 1.53
CA VAL A 15 -22.03 1.33 2.66
C VAL A 15 -21.13 0.25 3.28
N LYS A 16 -21.62 -0.99 3.38
CA LYS A 16 -20.83 -2.13 3.90
C LYS A 16 -19.64 -2.46 2.99
N ASN A 17 -19.81 -2.34 1.67
CA ASN A 17 -18.71 -2.55 0.72
C ASN A 17 -17.68 -1.41 0.78
N SER A 18 -18.11 -0.16 0.87
CA SER A 18 -17.21 1.01 1.00
C SER A 18 -16.35 0.93 2.28
N THR A 19 -16.96 0.59 3.42
CA THR A 19 -16.23 0.42 4.69
C THR A 19 -15.24 -0.75 4.66
N ALA A 20 -15.60 -1.87 4.02
CA ALA A 20 -14.69 -2.99 3.80
C ALA A 20 -13.49 -2.63 2.89
N VAL A 21 -13.71 -1.82 1.85
CA VAL A 21 -12.63 -1.32 0.99
C VAL A 21 -11.71 -0.37 1.76
N ASN A 22 -12.26 0.56 2.54
CA ASN A 22 -11.46 1.50 3.35
C ASN A 22 -10.58 0.77 4.37
N THR A 23 -11.10 -0.26 5.03
CA THR A 23 -10.32 -1.08 5.98
C THR A 23 -9.22 -1.89 5.28
N SER A 24 -9.48 -2.40 4.07
CA SER A 24 -8.47 -3.08 3.25
C SER A 24 -7.32 -2.16 2.84
N ILE A 25 -7.65 -0.93 2.41
CA ILE A 25 -6.64 0.09 2.04
C ILE A 25 -5.81 0.46 3.26
N GLN A 26 -6.43 0.75 4.40
CA GLN A 26 -5.71 1.06 5.64
C GLN A 26 -4.78 -0.07 6.09
N ARG A 27 -5.20 -1.33 5.93
CA ARG A 27 -4.35 -2.49 6.23
C ARG A 27 -3.12 -2.54 5.31
N LYS A 28 -3.30 -2.30 4.01
CA LYS A 28 -2.18 -2.24 3.04
C LYS A 28 -1.23 -1.09 3.36
N LEU A 29 -1.75 0.08 3.72
CA LEU A 29 -0.92 1.24 4.11
C LEU A 29 -0.11 0.95 5.38
N ARG A 30 -0.70 0.33 6.39
CA ARG A 30 0.03 -0.13 7.59
C ARG A 30 1.11 -1.15 7.28
N GLN A 31 0.84 -2.07 6.35
CA GLN A 31 1.85 -3.03 5.90
C GLN A 31 3.00 -2.32 5.18
N LEU A 32 2.68 -1.34 4.33
CA LEU A 32 3.68 -0.56 3.60
C LEU A 32 4.58 0.24 4.54
N GLN A 33 4.02 0.90 5.56
CA GLN A 33 4.79 1.58 6.61
C GLN A 33 5.80 0.66 7.33
N LYS A 34 5.39 -0.58 7.62
CA LYS A 34 6.24 -1.57 8.32
C LYS A 34 7.39 -2.11 7.46
N ILE A 35 7.21 -2.18 6.15
CA ILE A 35 8.24 -2.68 5.23
C ILE A 35 9.37 -1.66 5.07
N ILE A 36 9.03 -0.37 5.14
CA ILE A 36 9.98 0.70 4.88
C ILE A 36 10.71 1.07 6.19
N PRO A 37 12.05 0.97 6.22
CA PRO A 37 12.82 1.29 7.41
C PRO A 37 12.60 2.75 7.85
N GLY A 38 12.24 2.95 9.12
CA GLY A 38 12.06 4.28 9.71
C GLY A 38 10.76 4.99 9.34
N CYS A 39 9.77 4.29 8.76
CA CYS A 39 8.47 4.86 8.40
C CYS A 39 7.32 4.45 9.34
N ASN A 40 7.63 3.87 10.51
CA ASN A 40 6.61 3.60 11.51
C ASN A 40 5.94 4.92 11.93
N GLU A 41 4.60 4.93 11.91
CA GLU A 41 3.78 6.08 12.36
C GLU A 41 3.94 7.37 11.53
N MET A 42 4.55 7.28 10.35
CA MET A 42 4.73 8.41 9.43
C MET A 42 3.45 8.71 8.65
N ASP A 43 3.09 9.99 8.52
CA ASP A 43 1.93 10.43 7.73
C ASP A 43 2.06 10.07 6.24
N LEU A 44 0.93 9.85 5.56
CA LEU A 44 0.89 9.39 4.17
C LEU A 44 1.58 10.35 3.19
N GLU A 45 1.46 11.66 3.40
CA GLU A 45 2.07 12.68 2.52
C GLU A 45 3.60 12.60 2.55
N THR A 46 4.16 12.20 3.69
CA THR A 46 5.61 12.03 3.86
C THR A 46 6.08 10.61 3.55
N LEU A 47 5.19 9.62 3.72
CA LEU A 47 5.46 8.21 3.47
C LEU A 47 5.73 7.93 1.98
N PHE A 48 4.91 8.45 1.07
CA PHE A 48 5.06 8.14 -0.36
C PHE A 48 6.39 8.64 -0.97
N PRO A 49 6.82 9.88 -0.74
CA PRO A 49 8.15 10.33 -1.18
C PRO A 49 9.28 9.48 -0.58
N ARG A 50 9.15 9.09 0.70
CA ARG A 50 10.15 8.24 1.36
C ARG A 50 10.22 6.84 0.75
N ILE A 51 9.08 6.28 0.36
CA ILE A 51 8.99 5.02 -0.38
C ILE A 51 9.69 5.14 -1.73
N ALA A 52 9.41 6.19 -2.51
CA ALA A 52 10.03 6.40 -3.81
C ALA A 52 11.57 6.45 -3.69
N ASN A 53 12.07 7.21 -2.72
CA ASN A 53 13.50 7.28 -2.41
C ASN A 53 14.08 5.93 -1.98
N TYR A 54 13.34 5.15 -1.20
CA TYR A 54 13.78 3.82 -0.76
C TYR A 54 13.86 2.83 -1.93
N ILE A 55 12.86 2.82 -2.82
CA ILE A 55 12.85 2.00 -4.04
C ILE A 55 14.06 2.36 -4.91
N LEU A 56 14.30 3.65 -5.14
CA LEU A 56 15.45 4.12 -5.92
C LEU A 56 16.78 3.66 -5.29
N SER A 57 16.92 3.81 -3.97
CA SER A 57 18.11 3.34 -3.25
C SER A 57 18.35 1.85 -3.42
N LEU A 58 17.29 1.03 -3.33
CA LEU A 58 17.38 -0.41 -3.54
C LEU A 58 17.77 -0.75 -4.99
N GLN A 59 17.19 -0.08 -5.97
CA GLN A 59 17.54 -0.27 -7.38
C GLN A 59 19.01 0.01 -7.63
N VAL A 60 19.54 1.12 -7.10
CA VAL A 60 20.97 1.47 -7.22
C VAL A 60 21.85 0.42 -6.56
N LYS A 61 21.54 0.00 -5.32
CA LYS A 61 22.31 -1.03 -4.60
C LYS A 61 22.34 -2.35 -5.38
N VAL A 62 21.20 -2.81 -5.87
CA VAL A 62 21.10 -4.03 -6.68
C VAL A 62 21.89 -3.90 -7.97
N ASN A 63 21.84 -2.74 -8.63
CA ASN A 63 22.59 -2.52 -9.87
C ASN A 63 24.12 -2.57 -9.64
N ILE A 64 24.59 -1.93 -8.56
CA ILE A 64 26.00 -1.97 -8.17
C ILE A 64 26.42 -3.42 -7.89
N LEU A 65 25.64 -4.14 -7.08
CA LEU A 65 25.95 -5.54 -6.75
C LEU A 65 25.97 -6.43 -7.98
N LYS A 66 25.02 -6.26 -8.91
CA LYS A 66 25.02 -6.97 -10.20
C LYS A 66 26.27 -6.69 -11.02
N ASN A 67 26.65 -5.41 -11.16
CA ASN A 67 27.84 -5.04 -11.90
C ASN A 67 29.10 -5.65 -11.27
N ILE A 68 29.20 -5.63 -9.95
CA ILE A 68 30.28 -6.28 -9.22
C ILE A 68 30.27 -7.80 -9.46
N SER A 69 29.12 -8.47 -9.35
CA SER A 69 29.00 -9.92 -9.64
C SER A 69 29.47 -10.25 -11.05
N THR A 70 29.05 -9.46 -12.04
CA THR A 70 29.47 -9.61 -13.44
C THR A 70 30.98 -9.43 -13.60
N LEU A 71 31.59 -8.47 -12.89
CA LEU A 71 33.04 -8.24 -12.94
C LEU A 71 33.83 -9.40 -12.29
N TYR A 72 33.33 -9.96 -11.19
CA TYR A 72 34.02 -11.01 -10.44
C TYR A 72 33.60 -12.44 -10.84
N GLY A 73 32.66 -12.60 -11.77
CA GLY A 73 32.29 -13.89 -12.37
C GLY A 73 31.59 -14.87 -11.43
N VAL A 74 30.97 -14.39 -10.35
CA VAL A 74 30.14 -15.20 -9.42
C VAL A 74 28.68 -15.16 -9.86
#